data_AF-A0A1I4ZUE5-F1
#
_entry.id   AF-A0A1I4ZUE5-F1
#
_cell.length_a   1.000
_cell.length_b   1.000
_cell.length_c   1.000
_cell.angle_alpha   90.00
_cell.angle_beta   90.00
_cell.angle_gamma   90.00
#
_symmetry.space_group_name_H-M   'P 1'
#
loop_
_entity.id
_entity.type
_entity.pdbx_description
1 polymer ?
#
loop_
_entity_poly.entity_id
_entity_poly.type
_entity_poly.pdbx_seq_one_letter_code
_entity_poly.pdbx_strand_id
1 'polypeptide(L)'
;MLNEINRNSWVNFKFTPSKKPNWVCPNCGVCSLRFEDEWFKRKPNSVTAKENPKYFRNFPEKAKYQFTGFLNCENPSCRENVAVVGISGNFPEFSKRHTTYFIPKFFYPPLQIFPISEKCPKELEEHIRRSFSHYFNDPAAAANALRTAIEFIISEQGIAKFCEKGKLKSLHSRLEEFGRERPELSDFLIATKWVGNAGSHIEGVDINKLLDGYEFLQHCINEIYDKVERESELRAKAKEIINSQRRT
;
A
#
# COMPACT_ATOMS: atom_id res chain seq x y z
N MET A 1 -0.44 -19.49 2.65
CA MET A 1 -0.37 -18.78 1.35
C MET A 1 0.13 -17.39 1.64
N LEU A 2 1.07 -16.86 0.85
CA LEU A 2 1.40 -15.45 0.91
C LEU A 2 0.11 -14.69 0.53
N ASN A 3 -0.31 -13.72 1.34
CA ASN A 3 -1.41 -12.85 0.95
C ASN A 3 -0.88 -11.92 -0.15
N GLU A 4 -1.00 -12.38 -1.39
CA GLU A 4 -0.61 -11.64 -2.58
C GLU A 4 -1.44 -10.36 -2.69
N ILE A 5 -0.79 -9.28 -3.13
CA ILE A 5 -1.44 -7.99 -3.31
C ILE A 5 -2.46 -8.10 -4.46
N ASN A 6 -3.74 -7.85 -4.19
CA ASN A 6 -4.75 -7.76 -5.24
C ASN A 6 -4.58 -6.47 -6.04
N ARG A 7 -3.68 -6.47 -7.03
CA ARG A 7 -3.27 -5.28 -7.80
C ARG A 7 -4.44 -4.52 -8.44
N ASN A 8 -5.52 -5.21 -8.81
CA ASN A 8 -6.70 -4.58 -9.40
C ASN A 8 -7.35 -3.53 -8.48
N SER A 9 -7.21 -3.67 -7.16
CA SER A 9 -7.72 -2.71 -6.18
C SER A 9 -6.82 -1.48 -6.00
N TRP A 10 -5.62 -1.49 -6.58
CA TRP A 10 -4.59 -0.49 -6.33
C TRP A 10 -4.16 0.28 -7.58
N VAL A 11 -4.23 -0.31 -8.78
CA VAL A 11 -3.74 0.34 -10.02
C VAL A 11 -4.65 1.49 -10.49
N ASN A 12 -5.97 1.36 -10.33
CA ASN A 12 -6.91 2.37 -10.79
C ASN A 12 -7.49 3.16 -9.62
N PHE A 13 -6.96 4.36 -9.41
CA PHE A 13 -7.48 5.26 -8.37
C PHE A 13 -8.88 5.79 -8.69
N LYS A 14 -9.40 5.60 -9.92
CA LYS A 14 -10.71 6.10 -10.31
C LYS A 14 -11.76 4.99 -10.29
N PHE A 15 -12.82 5.18 -9.51
CA PHE A 15 -13.93 4.23 -9.40
C PHE A 15 -15.30 4.90 -9.54
N THR A 16 -16.35 4.11 -9.78
CA THR A 16 -17.75 4.56 -9.86
C THR A 16 -18.58 3.86 -8.78
N PRO A 17 -19.79 4.34 -8.44
CA PRO A 17 -20.67 3.63 -7.51
C PRO A 17 -20.94 2.17 -7.89
N SER A 18 -20.99 1.85 -9.18
CA SER A 18 -21.23 0.51 -9.71
C SER A 18 -19.98 -0.38 -9.74
N LYS A 19 -18.78 0.21 -9.74
CA LYS A 19 -17.50 -0.51 -9.81
C LYS A 19 -16.56 0.03 -8.73
N LYS A 20 -16.81 -0.38 -7.49
CA LYS A 20 -16.02 0.00 -6.31
C LYS A 20 -14.78 -0.92 -6.19
N PRO A 21 -13.62 -0.40 -5.77
CA PRO A 21 -12.44 -1.22 -5.49
C PRO A 21 -12.67 -2.07 -4.24
N ASN A 22 -11.95 -3.18 -4.16
CA ASN A 22 -12.02 -4.09 -3.02
C ASN A 22 -10.78 -3.91 -2.13
N TRP A 23 -10.84 -2.93 -1.23
CA TRP A 23 -9.76 -2.70 -0.26
C TRP A 23 -9.98 -3.54 0.99
N VAL A 24 -8.89 -4.12 1.49
CA VAL A 24 -8.88 -4.91 2.71
C VAL A 24 -8.78 -3.98 3.92
N CYS A 25 -9.44 -4.36 5.01
CA CYS A 25 -9.40 -3.66 6.27
C CYS A 25 -7.97 -3.56 6.82
N PRO A 26 -7.46 -2.37 7.17
CA PRO A 26 -6.09 -2.19 7.66
C PRO A 26 -5.86 -2.66 9.10
N ASN A 27 -6.92 -3.09 9.80
CA ASN A 27 -6.84 -3.62 11.16
C ASN A 27 -6.84 -5.15 11.15
N CYS A 28 -7.88 -5.78 10.58
CA CYS A 28 -7.94 -7.24 10.56
C CYS A 28 -7.20 -7.89 9.38
N GLY A 29 -6.91 -7.18 8.30
CA GLY A 29 -6.19 -7.72 7.13
C GLY A 29 -6.94 -8.82 6.36
N VAL A 30 -8.22 -9.08 6.68
CA VAL A 30 -8.99 -10.22 6.14
C VAL A 30 -10.21 -9.77 5.34
N CYS A 31 -11.05 -8.92 5.93
CA CYS A 31 -12.33 -8.54 5.31
C CYS A 31 -12.22 -7.25 4.50
N SER A 32 -13.13 -7.12 3.55
CA SER A 32 -13.27 -5.95 2.70
C SER A 32 -13.88 -4.76 3.44
N LEU A 33 -13.53 -3.57 2.98
CA LEU A 33 -14.12 -2.31 3.41
C LEU A 33 -15.34 -1.95 2.54
N ARG A 34 -16.42 -1.50 3.15
CA ARG A 34 -17.63 -0.99 2.49
C ARG A 34 -17.85 0.47 2.79
N PHE A 35 -18.21 1.25 1.76
CA PHE A 35 -18.60 2.64 1.94
C PHE A 35 -19.89 2.74 2.76
N GLU A 36 -19.90 3.62 3.75
CA GLU A 36 -21.10 3.97 4.50
C GLU A 36 -21.86 5.09 3.80
N ASP A 37 -23.02 4.77 3.24
CA ASP A 37 -23.81 5.71 2.41
C ASP A 37 -24.25 6.95 3.21
N GLU A 38 -24.52 6.81 4.51
CA GLU A 38 -24.95 7.92 5.39
C GLU A 38 -23.88 9.02 5.50
N TRP A 39 -22.62 8.61 5.64
CA TRP A 39 -21.48 9.50 5.85
C TRP A 39 -20.81 9.96 4.56
N PHE A 40 -21.13 9.31 3.44
CA PHE A 40 -20.59 9.68 2.14
C PHE A 40 -21.21 10.99 1.64
N LYS A 41 -20.43 12.07 1.68
CA LYS A 41 -20.85 13.41 1.24
C LYS A 41 -19.98 13.91 0.10
N ARG A 42 -20.61 14.59 -0.85
CA ARG A 42 -19.96 15.23 -1.99
C ARG A 42 -20.40 16.69 -2.07
N LYS A 43 -19.45 17.61 -2.25
CA LYS A 43 -19.71 19.05 -2.36
C LYS A 43 -18.97 19.65 -3.56
N PRO A 44 -19.56 20.62 -4.28
CA PRO A 44 -18.88 21.29 -5.39
C PRO A 44 -17.72 22.15 -4.87
N ASN A 45 -16.66 22.27 -5.65
CA ASN A 45 -15.64 23.28 -5.39
C ASN A 45 -16.17 24.70 -5.73
N SER A 46 -15.40 25.74 -5.41
CA SER A 46 -15.83 27.14 -5.62
C SER A 46 -16.18 27.47 -7.08
N VAL A 47 -15.44 26.91 -8.04
CA VAL A 47 -15.71 27.10 -9.48
C VAL A 47 -17.05 26.50 -9.85
N THR A 48 -17.31 25.26 -9.44
CA THR A 48 -18.56 24.55 -9.72
C THR A 48 -19.74 25.17 -8.99
N ALA A 49 -19.54 25.70 -7.79
CA ALA A 49 -20.60 26.29 -6.98
C ALA A 49 -21.10 27.64 -7.52
N LYS A 50 -20.23 28.43 -8.17
CA LYS A 50 -20.55 29.77 -8.69
C LYS A 50 -21.17 29.77 -10.09
N GLU A 51 -21.01 28.68 -10.83
CA GLU A 51 -21.43 28.58 -12.22
C GLU A 51 -22.92 28.22 -12.35
N ASN A 52 -23.51 28.56 -13.50
CA ASN A 52 -24.92 28.26 -13.75
C ASN A 52 -25.14 26.73 -13.81
N PRO A 53 -26.07 26.14 -13.04
CA PRO A 53 -26.33 24.69 -13.08
C PRO A 53 -26.67 24.15 -14.49
N LYS A 54 -27.22 24.99 -15.37
CA LYS A 54 -27.50 24.61 -16.77
C LYS A 54 -26.21 24.37 -17.59
N TYR A 55 -25.11 25.03 -17.25
CA TYR A 55 -23.82 24.83 -17.91
C TYR A 55 -23.33 23.39 -17.74
N PHE A 56 -23.34 22.87 -16.50
CA PHE A 56 -22.90 21.50 -16.22
C PHE A 56 -23.90 20.43 -16.66
N ARG A 57 -25.15 20.78 -16.98
CA ARG A 57 -26.06 19.86 -17.67
C ARG A 57 -25.55 19.53 -19.08
N ASN A 58 -24.91 20.49 -19.74
CA ASN A 58 -24.34 20.31 -21.08
C ASN A 58 -22.87 19.87 -21.05
N PHE A 59 -22.14 20.21 -19.99
CA PHE A 59 -20.71 19.88 -19.80
C PHE A 59 -20.44 19.25 -18.42
N PRO A 60 -21.01 18.07 -18.12
CA PRO A 60 -20.93 17.45 -16.79
C PRO A 60 -19.50 17.16 -16.34
N GLU A 61 -18.57 16.91 -17.26
CA GLU A 61 -17.15 16.65 -17.03
C GLU A 61 -16.36 17.84 -16.47
N LYS A 62 -16.88 19.06 -16.69
CA LYS A 62 -16.29 20.30 -16.17
C LYS A 62 -16.63 20.54 -14.71
N ALA A 63 -17.67 19.91 -14.18
CA ALA A 63 -18.04 20.01 -12.77
C ALA A 63 -17.05 19.23 -11.88
N LYS A 64 -16.49 19.89 -10.88
CA LYS A 64 -15.50 19.33 -9.95
C LYS A 64 -16.00 19.40 -8.51
N TYR A 65 -15.81 18.31 -7.79
CA TYR A 65 -16.33 18.13 -6.44
C TYR A 65 -15.23 17.58 -5.53
N GLN A 66 -15.34 17.88 -4.24
CA GLN A 66 -14.68 17.14 -3.18
C GLN A 66 -15.66 16.12 -2.59
N PHE A 67 -15.15 14.99 -2.13
CA PHE A 67 -15.93 14.05 -1.35
C PHE A 67 -15.19 13.66 -0.06
N THR A 68 -15.98 13.29 0.93
CA THR A 68 -15.54 12.71 2.20
C THR A 68 -16.51 11.60 2.61
N GLY A 69 -16.04 10.63 3.39
CA GLY A 69 -16.89 9.60 3.96
C GLY A 69 -16.11 8.63 4.84
N PHE A 70 -16.79 7.57 5.26
CA PHE A 70 -16.20 6.46 5.99
C PHE A 70 -16.40 5.16 5.21
N LEU A 71 -15.45 4.24 5.41
CA LEU A 71 -15.61 2.85 5.07
C LEU A 71 -15.60 2.01 6.35
N ASN A 72 -16.48 1.01 6.42
CA ASN A 72 -16.56 0.07 7.53
C ASN A 72 -16.08 -1.32 7.13
N CYS A 73 -15.39 -1.99 8.04
CA CYS A 73 -15.00 -3.39 7.88
C CYS A 73 -16.21 -4.32 7.95
N GLU A 74 -16.40 -5.18 6.95
CA GLU A 74 -17.51 -6.16 6.92
C GLU A 74 -17.44 -7.21 8.04
N ASN A 75 -16.31 -7.35 8.74
CA ASN A 75 -16.18 -8.27 9.86
C ASN A 75 -16.92 -7.72 11.11
N PRO A 76 -18.00 -8.38 11.58
CA PRO A 76 -18.78 -7.90 12.73
C PRO A 76 -18.01 -7.81 14.04
N SER A 77 -16.88 -8.53 14.17
CA SER A 77 -16.01 -8.48 15.34
C SER A 77 -14.95 -7.37 15.26
N CYS A 78 -14.61 -6.90 14.05
CA CYS A 78 -13.58 -5.87 13.85
C CYS A 78 -14.21 -4.47 13.80
N ARG A 79 -15.20 -4.26 12.91
CA ARG A 79 -15.91 -2.98 12.69
C ARG A 79 -15.01 -1.74 12.55
N GLU A 80 -13.77 -1.91 12.08
CA GLU A 80 -12.85 -0.82 11.85
C GLU A 80 -13.45 0.22 10.91
N ASN A 81 -13.21 1.50 11.19
CA ASN A 81 -13.68 2.62 10.38
C ASN A 81 -12.49 3.33 9.73
N VAL A 82 -12.57 3.52 8.42
CA VAL A 82 -11.55 4.22 7.64
C VAL A 82 -12.17 5.46 7.03
N ALA A 83 -11.74 6.63 7.48
CA ALA A 83 -12.08 7.90 6.84
C ALA A 83 -11.44 7.97 5.45
N VAL A 84 -12.16 8.51 4.47
CA VAL A 84 -11.65 8.74 3.12
C VAL A 84 -12.00 10.16 2.67
N VAL A 85 -11.03 10.83 2.04
CA VAL A 85 -11.26 12.09 1.34
C VAL A 85 -10.69 12.03 -0.07
N GLY A 86 -11.31 12.77 -0.99
CA GLY A 86 -10.83 12.82 -2.36
C GLY A 86 -11.59 13.78 -3.25
N ILE A 87 -11.39 13.60 -4.55
CA ILE A 87 -12.05 14.39 -5.59
C ILE A 87 -13.03 13.54 -6.38
N SER A 88 -14.07 14.19 -6.89
CA SER A 88 -15.10 13.56 -7.70
C SER A 88 -15.45 14.43 -8.89
N GLY A 89 -15.91 13.78 -9.95
CA GLY A 89 -16.41 14.43 -11.16
C GLY A 89 -17.46 13.55 -11.83
N ASN A 90 -17.79 13.88 -13.07
CA ASN A 90 -18.77 13.15 -13.85
C ASN A 90 -18.20 12.78 -15.21
N PHE A 91 -18.50 11.59 -15.70
CA PHE A 91 -18.29 11.19 -17.09
C PHE A 91 -19.54 11.52 -17.91
N PRO A 92 -19.41 12.08 -19.11
CA PRO A 92 -20.54 12.23 -20.01
C PRO A 92 -20.97 10.85 -20.53
N GLU A 93 -22.28 10.60 -20.59
CA GLU A 93 -22.84 9.41 -21.22
C GLU A 93 -23.67 9.76 -22.46
N PHE A 94 -23.90 8.77 -23.31
CA PHE A 94 -24.94 8.86 -24.34
C PHE A 94 -26.29 9.16 -23.65
N SER A 95 -27.13 10.04 -24.23
CA SER A 95 -28.44 10.48 -23.72
C SER A 95 -28.49 11.60 -22.65
N LYS A 96 -27.48 12.49 -22.56
CA LYS A 96 -27.41 13.60 -21.57
C LYS A 96 -27.39 13.12 -20.10
N ARG A 97 -27.11 11.84 -19.87
CA ARG A 97 -26.83 11.28 -18.55
C ARG A 97 -25.35 11.42 -18.23
N HIS A 98 -24.99 11.20 -16.99
CA HIS A 98 -23.60 11.18 -16.56
C HIS A 98 -23.39 10.16 -15.45
N THR A 99 -22.22 9.53 -15.43
CA THR A 99 -21.79 8.67 -14.32
C THR A 99 -20.82 9.41 -13.43
N THR A 100 -21.10 9.46 -12.13
CA THR A 100 -20.17 10.01 -11.15
C THR A 100 -18.96 9.09 -10.97
N TYR A 101 -17.77 9.67 -10.90
CA TYR A 101 -16.56 8.98 -10.52
C TYR A 101 -15.92 9.59 -9.27
N PHE A 102 -15.08 8.82 -8.61
CA PHE A 102 -14.36 9.19 -7.40
C PHE A 102 -12.89 8.83 -7.55
N ILE A 103 -12.03 9.70 -7.03
CA ILE A 103 -10.59 9.47 -6.91
C ILE A 103 -10.22 9.76 -5.45
N PRO A 104 -9.98 8.73 -4.63
CA PRO A 104 -9.55 8.93 -3.27
C PRO A 104 -8.15 9.54 -3.26
N LYS A 105 -7.89 10.35 -2.24
CA LYS A 105 -6.59 11.01 -2.05
C LYS A 105 -5.96 10.66 -0.72
N PHE A 106 -6.75 10.40 0.31
CA PHE A 106 -6.21 10.07 1.61
C PHE A 106 -7.18 9.17 2.38
N PHE A 107 -6.60 8.26 3.16
CA PHE A 107 -7.32 7.35 4.05
C PHE A 107 -6.74 7.46 5.46
N TYR A 108 -7.61 7.42 6.48
CA TYR A 108 -7.19 7.39 7.87
C TYR A 108 -8.04 6.40 8.70
N PRO A 109 -7.44 5.38 9.32
CA PRO A 109 -6.02 5.00 9.21
C PRO A 109 -5.62 4.63 7.76
N PRO A 110 -4.32 4.69 7.40
CA PRO A 110 -3.86 4.29 6.07
C PRO A 110 -4.28 2.86 5.73
N LEU A 111 -4.71 2.64 4.49
CA LEU A 111 -4.97 1.28 4.01
C LEU A 111 -3.67 0.47 3.99
N GLN A 112 -3.75 -0.81 4.32
CA GLN A 112 -2.61 -1.72 4.21
C GLN A 112 -2.57 -2.34 2.81
N ILE A 113 -1.49 -2.05 2.06
CA ILE A 113 -1.29 -2.62 0.72
C ILE A 113 -0.97 -4.11 0.84
N PHE A 114 -0.14 -4.46 1.82
CA PHE A 114 0.15 -5.82 2.23
C PHE A 114 0.16 -5.93 3.77
N PRO A 115 -0.06 -7.13 4.33
CA PRO A 115 0.03 -7.36 5.77
C PRO A 115 1.48 -7.24 6.25
N ILE A 116 1.71 -6.42 7.27
CA ILE A 116 3.02 -6.27 7.90
C ILE A 116 3.12 -7.33 9.00
N SER A 117 4.22 -8.08 9.03
CA SER A 117 4.47 -9.05 10.10
C SER A 117 4.53 -8.37 11.47
N GLU A 118 3.89 -8.98 12.47
CA GLU A 118 3.98 -8.53 13.88
C GLU A 118 5.40 -8.65 14.45
N LYS A 119 6.28 -9.40 13.77
CA LYS A 119 7.68 -9.60 14.15
C LYS A 119 8.60 -8.51 13.58
N CYS A 120 8.10 -7.69 12.65
CA CYS A 120 8.84 -6.56 12.15
C CYS A 120 9.18 -5.58 13.29
N PRO A 121 10.40 -5.02 13.33
CA PRO A 121 10.71 -3.92 14.23
C PRO A 121 9.75 -2.74 14.03
N LYS A 122 9.34 -2.09 15.13
CA LYS A 122 8.36 -0.98 15.09
C LYS A 122 8.76 0.17 14.15
N GLU A 123 10.04 0.49 14.08
CA GLU A 123 10.56 1.54 13.21
C GLU A 123 10.43 1.16 11.72
N LEU A 124 10.61 -0.12 11.37
CA LEU A 124 10.35 -0.62 10.03
C LEU A 124 8.86 -0.53 9.68
N GLU A 125 7.99 -0.96 10.60
CA GLU A 125 6.53 -0.85 10.45
C GLU A 125 6.11 0.60 10.20
N GLU A 126 6.66 1.56 10.94
CA GLU A 126 6.37 2.99 10.77
C GLU A 126 6.74 3.47 9.36
N HIS A 127 7.92 3.11 8.85
CA HIS A 127 8.33 3.48 7.49
C HIS A 127 7.41 2.88 6.42
N ILE A 128 6.98 1.63 6.60
CA ILE A 128 6.03 0.97 5.68
C ILE A 128 4.66 1.64 5.73
N ARG A 129 4.12 1.89 6.93
CA ARG A 129 2.82 2.58 7.09
C ARG A 129 2.86 4.01 6.56
N ARG A 130 3.98 4.71 6.71
CA ARG A 130 4.20 6.01 6.08
C ARG A 130 4.19 5.91 4.56
N SER A 131 4.80 4.88 3.99
CA SER A 131 4.70 4.64 2.54
C SER A 131 3.24 4.45 2.10
N PHE A 132 2.48 3.62 2.83
CA PHE A 132 1.06 3.38 2.54
C PHE A 132 0.19 4.65 2.64
N SER A 133 0.44 5.51 3.63
CA SER A 133 -0.32 6.75 3.81
C SER A 133 -0.13 7.75 2.67
N HIS A 134 0.99 7.66 1.96
CA HIS A 134 1.32 8.52 0.82
C HIS A 134 0.86 7.95 -0.53
N TYR A 135 0.45 6.69 -0.60
CA TYR A 135 0.23 5.98 -1.87
C TYR A 135 -0.73 6.71 -2.84
N PHE A 136 -1.83 7.28 -2.33
CA PHE A 136 -2.87 7.90 -3.18
C PHE A 136 -2.65 9.40 -3.46
N ASN A 137 -2.01 10.13 -2.54
CA ASN A 137 -1.78 11.57 -2.66
C ASN A 137 -0.41 11.92 -3.21
N ASP A 138 0.62 11.14 -2.88
CA ASP A 138 2.01 11.40 -3.26
C ASP A 138 2.79 10.09 -3.46
N PRO A 139 2.64 9.44 -4.64
CA PRO A 139 3.38 8.22 -4.97
C PRO A 139 4.91 8.38 -4.90
N ALA A 140 5.44 9.59 -5.09
CA ALA A 140 6.86 9.88 -4.95
C ALA A 140 7.31 9.80 -3.48
N ALA A 141 6.57 10.42 -2.57
CA ALA A 141 6.81 10.28 -1.14
C ALA A 141 6.62 8.83 -0.66
N ALA A 142 5.64 8.11 -1.20
CA ALA A 142 5.44 6.69 -0.92
C ALA A 142 6.66 5.86 -1.33
N ALA A 143 7.18 6.05 -2.55
CA ALA A 143 8.38 5.37 -3.04
C ALA A 143 9.63 5.72 -2.20
N ASN A 144 9.80 6.98 -1.80
CA ASN A 144 10.92 7.36 -0.93
C ASN A 144 10.82 6.71 0.46
N ALA A 145 9.63 6.66 1.06
CA ALA A 145 9.43 5.95 2.33
C ALA A 145 9.73 4.44 2.20
N LEU A 146 9.42 3.83 1.05
CA LEU A 146 9.81 2.46 0.74
C LEU A 146 11.33 2.29 0.68
N ARG A 147 12.05 3.26 0.11
CA ARG A 147 13.52 3.33 0.12
C ARG A 147 14.08 3.41 1.55
N THR A 148 13.43 4.17 2.43
CA THR A 148 13.84 4.26 3.83
C THR A 148 13.62 2.94 4.56
N ALA A 149 12.52 2.23 4.28
CA ALA A 149 12.27 0.90 4.85
C ALA A 149 13.39 -0.10 4.51
N ILE A 150 13.87 -0.14 3.25
CA ILE A 150 15.02 -1.01 2.90
C ILE A 150 16.34 -0.54 3.54
N GLU A 151 16.55 0.77 3.72
CA GLU A 151 17.73 1.26 4.44
C GLU A 151 17.76 0.79 5.89
N PHE A 152 16.59 0.77 6.53
CA PHE A 152 16.39 0.26 7.88
C PHE A 152 16.68 -1.25 7.94
N ILE A 153 16.07 -2.06 7.07
CA ILE A 153 16.31 -3.51 7.01
C ILE A 153 17.81 -3.81 6.91
N ILE A 154 18.51 -3.18 5.98
CA ILE A 154 19.95 -3.43 5.78
C ILE A 154 20.78 -3.00 7.00
N SER A 155 20.37 -1.95 7.72
CA SER A 155 21.01 -1.57 8.98
C SER A 155 20.76 -2.58 10.10
N GLU A 156 19.54 -3.09 10.20
CA GLU A 156 19.14 -4.07 11.21
C GLU A 156 19.81 -5.43 10.98
N GLN A 157 20.06 -5.80 9.72
CA GLN A 157 20.87 -6.96 9.33
C GLN A 157 22.38 -6.77 9.54
N GLY A 158 22.82 -5.71 10.24
CA GLY A 158 24.21 -5.53 10.66
C GLY A 158 25.14 -4.87 9.62
N ILE A 159 24.63 -4.48 8.44
CA ILE A 159 25.47 -3.85 7.42
C ILE A 159 25.73 -2.39 7.77
N ALA A 160 26.98 -2.08 8.09
CA ALA A 160 27.42 -0.76 8.57
C ALA A 160 27.10 0.38 7.58
N LYS A 161 26.67 1.53 8.13
CA LYS A 161 26.45 2.77 7.36
C LYS A 161 27.76 3.47 6.98
N PHE A 162 28.82 3.28 7.75
CA PHE A 162 30.11 3.93 7.56
C PHE A 162 31.18 2.87 7.29
N CYS A 163 32.18 3.22 6.47
CA CYS A 163 33.39 2.41 6.38
C CYS A 163 34.32 2.70 7.56
N GLU A 164 35.38 1.89 7.72
CA GLU A 164 36.40 2.05 8.77
C GLU A 164 37.04 3.45 8.78
N LYS A 165 37.11 4.12 7.63
CA LYS A 165 37.65 5.49 7.49
C LYS A 165 36.62 6.59 7.81
N GLY A 166 35.46 6.24 8.36
CA GLY A 166 34.37 7.17 8.71
C GLY A 166 33.56 7.71 7.53
N LYS A 167 33.81 7.27 6.29
CA LYS A 167 33.06 7.71 5.11
C LYS A 167 31.72 6.97 5.02
N LEU A 168 30.64 7.70 4.75
CA LEU A 168 29.31 7.13 4.54
C LEU A 168 29.29 6.21 3.31
N LYS A 169 28.76 5.00 3.47
CA LYS A 169 28.51 4.03 2.39
C LYS A 169 27.18 4.34 1.73
N SER A 170 27.13 4.29 0.41
CA SER A 170 25.87 4.43 -0.32
C SER A 170 24.95 3.24 -0.02
N LEU A 171 23.64 3.44 -0.08
CA LEU A 171 22.67 2.34 0.04
C LEU A 171 22.97 1.22 -0.97
N HIS A 172 23.35 1.57 -2.19
CA HIS A 172 23.67 0.57 -3.22
C HIS A 172 24.81 -0.35 -2.80
N SER A 173 25.92 0.21 -2.32
CA SER A 173 27.07 -0.59 -1.87
C SER A 173 26.74 -1.47 -0.67
N ARG A 174 25.88 -0.99 0.24
CA ARG A 174 25.39 -1.77 1.38
C ARG A 174 24.49 -2.93 0.95
N LEU A 175 23.64 -2.72 -0.07
CA LEU A 175 22.80 -3.76 -0.66
C LEU A 175 23.62 -4.83 -1.39
N GLU A 176 24.69 -4.44 -2.09
CA GLU A 176 25.60 -5.39 -2.73
C GLU A 176 26.34 -6.26 -1.70
N GLU A 177 26.75 -5.68 -0.58
CA GLU A 177 27.37 -6.42 0.52
C GLU A 177 26.40 -7.40 1.17
N PHE A 178 25.19 -6.94 1.52
CA PHE A 178 24.11 -7.80 1.98
C PHE A 178 23.81 -8.94 1.00
N GLY A 179 23.82 -8.64 -0.30
CA GLY A 179 23.60 -9.63 -1.36
C GLY A 179 24.66 -10.74 -1.43
N ARG A 180 25.86 -10.54 -0.87
CA ARG A 180 26.84 -11.62 -0.75
C ARG A 180 26.47 -12.63 0.34
N GLU A 181 25.79 -12.17 1.38
CA GLU A 181 25.32 -13.01 2.51
C GLU A 181 23.94 -13.62 2.25
N ARG A 182 23.07 -12.88 1.57
CA ARG A 182 21.68 -13.22 1.24
C ARG A 182 21.39 -13.00 -0.25
N PRO A 183 22.02 -13.76 -1.16
CA PRO A 183 21.85 -13.56 -2.61
C PRO A 183 20.40 -13.70 -3.06
N GLU A 184 19.60 -14.52 -2.38
CA GLU A 184 18.19 -14.76 -2.68
C GLU A 184 17.30 -13.52 -2.48
N LEU A 185 17.75 -12.53 -1.70
CA LEU A 185 17.00 -11.28 -1.43
C LEU A 185 17.56 -10.06 -2.17
N SER A 186 18.73 -10.19 -2.80
CA SER A 186 19.50 -9.03 -3.30
C SER A 186 18.76 -8.29 -4.41
N ASP A 187 18.30 -9.01 -5.42
CA ASP A 187 17.64 -8.41 -6.59
C ASP A 187 16.34 -7.68 -6.19
N PHE A 188 15.57 -8.24 -5.26
CA PHE A 188 14.34 -7.63 -4.75
C PHE A 188 14.61 -6.29 -4.05
N LEU A 189 15.63 -6.22 -3.19
CA LEU A 189 15.96 -4.99 -2.47
C LEU A 189 16.63 -3.94 -3.38
N ILE A 190 17.46 -4.37 -4.34
CA ILE A 190 18.05 -3.47 -5.33
C ILE A 190 16.98 -2.91 -6.27
N ALA A 191 16.05 -3.73 -6.75
CA ALA A 191 14.92 -3.27 -7.55
C ALA A 191 14.06 -2.27 -6.77
N THR A 192 13.77 -2.58 -5.50
CA THR A 192 13.01 -1.67 -4.59
C THR A 192 13.73 -0.33 -4.39
N LYS A 193 15.07 -0.32 -4.27
CA LYS A 193 15.87 0.92 -4.23
C LYS A 193 15.64 1.75 -5.50
N TRP A 194 15.65 1.13 -6.68
CA TRP A 194 15.44 1.85 -7.93
C TRP A 194 14.02 2.42 -8.05
N VAL A 195 13.00 1.69 -7.60
CA VAL A 195 11.63 2.20 -7.46
C VAL A 195 11.59 3.43 -6.55
N GLY A 196 12.25 3.36 -5.39
CA GLY A 196 12.32 4.46 -4.44
C GLY A 196 13.03 5.70 -4.99
N ASN A 197 14.10 5.51 -5.77
CA ASN A 197 14.83 6.60 -6.43
C ASN A 197 14.00 7.28 -7.52
N ALA A 198 13.14 6.52 -8.22
CA ALA A 198 12.29 7.06 -9.28
C ALA A 198 11.27 8.08 -8.77
N GLY A 199 10.96 8.06 -7.46
CA GLY A 199 10.18 9.10 -6.78
C GLY A 199 10.71 10.52 -6.93
N SER A 200 11.99 10.69 -7.26
CA SER A 200 12.62 12.01 -7.39
C SER A 200 12.57 12.59 -8.81
N HIS A 201 12.01 11.87 -9.81
CA HIS A 201 11.96 12.33 -11.20
C HIS A 201 10.67 13.09 -11.53
N ILE A 202 10.77 14.09 -12.41
CA ILE A 202 9.69 15.00 -12.80
C ILE A 202 8.49 14.28 -13.44
N GLU A 203 8.73 13.11 -14.05
CA GLU A 203 7.71 12.32 -14.76
C GLU A 203 6.74 11.58 -13.80
N GLY A 204 6.99 11.64 -12.49
CA GLY A 204 6.19 10.94 -11.49
C GLY A 204 6.52 9.44 -11.38
N VAL A 205 5.96 8.78 -10.37
CA VAL A 205 6.19 7.35 -10.14
C VAL A 205 5.16 6.51 -10.89
N ASP A 206 5.64 5.52 -11.64
CA ASP A 206 4.79 4.47 -12.19
C ASP A 206 4.20 3.61 -11.05
N ILE A 207 2.87 3.65 -10.92
CA ILE A 207 2.14 2.93 -9.88
C ILE A 207 2.36 1.43 -9.95
N ASN A 208 2.56 0.85 -11.14
CA ASN A 208 2.84 -0.58 -11.25
C ASN A 208 4.20 -0.92 -10.67
N LYS A 209 5.23 -0.12 -10.97
CA LYS A 209 6.56 -0.30 -10.38
C LYS A 209 6.58 -0.08 -8.88
N LEU A 210 5.76 0.86 -8.38
CA LEU A 210 5.60 1.05 -6.93
C LEU A 210 4.97 -0.19 -6.27
N LEU A 211 3.95 -0.78 -6.90
CA LEU A 211 3.37 -2.05 -6.44
C LEU A 211 4.36 -3.20 -6.50
N ASP A 212 5.18 -3.31 -7.55
CA ASP A 212 6.28 -4.30 -7.60
C ASP A 212 7.23 -4.11 -6.41
N GLY A 213 7.60 -2.87 -6.10
CA GLY A 213 8.42 -2.56 -4.93
C GLY A 213 7.78 -2.99 -3.60
N TYR A 214 6.47 -2.87 -3.46
CA TYR A 214 5.76 -3.37 -2.27
C TYR A 214 5.76 -4.90 -2.20
N GLU A 215 5.55 -5.60 -3.32
CA GLU A 215 5.61 -7.07 -3.38
C GLU A 215 7.02 -7.57 -3.01
N PHE A 216 8.05 -6.92 -3.54
CA PHE A 216 9.44 -7.23 -3.22
C PHE A 216 9.76 -7.02 -1.75
N LEU A 217 9.33 -5.88 -1.18
CA LEU A 217 9.53 -5.60 0.23
C LEU A 217 8.78 -6.59 1.12
N GLN A 218 7.52 -6.92 0.79
CA GLN A 218 6.74 -7.92 1.52
C GLN A 218 7.44 -9.27 1.50
N HIS A 219 7.97 -9.71 0.35
CA HIS A 219 8.72 -10.95 0.25
C HIS A 219 9.96 -10.94 1.15
N CYS A 220 10.79 -9.90 1.08
CA CYS A 220 11.98 -9.77 1.92
C CYS A 220 11.65 -9.76 3.42
N ILE A 221 10.59 -9.07 3.82
CA ILE A 221 10.12 -9.05 5.22
C ILE A 221 9.77 -10.46 5.69
N ASN A 222 9.01 -11.21 4.90
CA ASN A 222 8.60 -12.56 5.26
C ASN A 222 9.81 -13.51 5.37
N GLU A 223 10.77 -13.39 4.47
CA GLU A 223 11.99 -14.22 4.49
C GLU A 223 12.90 -13.89 5.69
N ILE A 224 13.02 -12.61 6.04
CA ILE A 224 13.89 -12.15 7.14
C ILE A 224 13.25 -12.40 8.50
N TYR A 225 11.97 -12.05 8.69
CA TYR A 225 11.34 -11.99 10.01
C TYR A 225 10.40 -13.18 10.30
N ASP A 226 9.77 -13.79 9.29
CA ASP A 226 8.75 -14.84 9.53
C ASP A 226 9.24 -16.27 9.30
N LYS A 227 10.14 -16.47 8.34
CA LYS A 227 10.52 -17.79 7.82
C LYS A 227 10.98 -18.76 8.91
N VAL A 228 11.94 -18.35 9.74
CA VAL A 228 12.61 -19.24 10.70
C VAL A 228 11.61 -19.82 11.71
N GLU A 229 10.78 -18.96 12.29
CA GLU A 229 9.78 -19.40 13.27
C GLU A 229 8.66 -20.20 12.62
N ARG A 230 8.20 -19.78 11.43
CA ARG A 230 7.20 -20.54 10.68
C ARG A 230 7.69 -21.96 10.35
N GLU A 231 8.94 -22.10 9.93
CA GLU A 231 9.55 -23.41 9.72
C GLU A 231 9.64 -24.21 11.03
N SER A 232 10.00 -23.57 12.14
CA SER A 232 10.05 -24.20 13.47
C SER A 232 8.67 -24.76 13.89
N GLU A 233 7.62 -23.96 13.76
CA GLU A 233 6.23 -24.36 14.04
C GLU A 233 5.78 -25.53 13.17
N LEU A 234 6.06 -25.47 11.86
CA LEU A 234 5.71 -26.55 10.93
C LEU A 234 6.48 -27.84 11.25
N ARG A 235 7.76 -27.73 11.61
CA ARG A 235 8.58 -28.88 12.04
C ARG A 235 8.04 -29.48 13.34
N ALA A 236 7.59 -28.66 14.29
CA ALA A 236 6.97 -29.14 15.53
C ALA A 236 5.70 -29.95 15.24
N LYS A 237 4.78 -29.40 14.43
CA LYS A 237 3.57 -30.10 13.99
C LYS A 237 3.88 -31.40 13.24
N ALA A 238 4.88 -31.39 12.35
CA ALA A 238 5.31 -32.58 11.63
C ALA A 238 5.83 -33.68 12.58
N LYS A 239 6.62 -33.30 13.59
CA LYS A 239 7.12 -34.24 14.62
C LYS A 239 5.98 -34.82 15.45
N GLU A 240 4.97 -34.04 15.82
CA GLU A 240 3.80 -34.52 16.54
C GLU A 240 3.05 -35.61 15.76
N ILE A 241 2.85 -35.41 14.45
CA ILE A 241 2.21 -36.39 13.57
C ILE A 241 3.06 -37.65 13.43
N ILE A 242 4.38 -37.52 13.25
CA ILE A 242 5.29 -38.69 13.16
C ILE A 242 5.26 -39.50 14.46
N ASN A 243 5.24 -38.82 15.61
CA ASN A 243 5.26 -39.47 16.92
C ASN A 243 3.92 -40.14 17.25
N SER A 244 2.78 -39.60 16.79
CA SER A 244 1.48 -40.23 17.00
C SER A 244 1.34 -41.54 16.21
N GLN A 245 1.87 -41.59 14.98
CA GLN A 245 1.86 -42.80 14.14
C GLN A 245 2.82 -43.90 14.62
N ARG A 246 3.89 -43.55 15.36
CA ARG A 246 4.85 -44.52 15.94
C ARG A 246 4.38 -45.15 17.26
N ARG A 247 3.30 -44.65 17.85
CA ARG A 247 2.73 -45.14 19.12
C ARG A 247 1.55 -46.11 18.91
N THR A 248 1.07 -46.23 17.68
CA THR A 248 0.16 -47.27 17.17
C THR A 248 0.94 -48.40 16.54
#